data_AF-A0A951U0K9-F1
#
_entry.id   AF-A0A951U0K9-F1
#
_cell.length_a   1.000
_cell.length_b   1.000
_cell.length_c   1.000
_cell.angle_alpha   90.00
_cell.angle_beta   90.00
_cell.angle_gamma   90.00
#
_symmetry.space_group_name_H-M   'P 1'
#
loop_
_entity.id
_entity.type
_entity.pdbx_description
1 polymer ?
#
loop_
_entity_poly.entity_id
_entity_poly.type
_entity_poly.pdbx_seq_one_letter_code
_entity_poly.pdbx_strand_id
1 'polypeptide(L)'
;MTIIKGKLTDSGGVAFGGSLRVTLDAPLLDGDTMLVPKPRDYQISTAGEIDITLPQSETSQITYRFEIRDNRGLVIPAFSAIVPNVAGCDFWQLLPIGAQTDLLPAGLRRIAQLLVSDPGYANTLRWFRPEGNYSPAIFYSEGSLVSFGGGSYLYVNSNPTKGSTPGSNSVFWQLIAARGEAGASGSTSPTPAPTPNFWLYSVNTKLRFNGSSQPVFIV
;
A
#
# COMPACT_ATOMS: atom_id res chain seq x y z
N MET A 1 22.41 9.97 -7.77
CA MET A 1 22.42 10.50 -6.39
C MET A 1 21.35 11.57 -6.27
N THR A 2 20.59 11.56 -5.19
CA THR A 2 19.47 12.46 -4.90
C THR A 2 19.90 13.46 -3.84
N ILE A 3 19.68 14.75 -4.10
CA ILE A 3 19.94 15.82 -3.13
C ILE A 3 18.71 16.02 -2.26
N ILE A 4 18.87 15.98 -0.94
CA ILE A 4 17.78 16.13 0.02
C ILE A 4 17.98 17.44 0.76
N LYS A 5 17.00 18.33 0.62
CA LYS A 5 17.05 19.67 1.23
C LYS A 5 15.95 19.88 2.24
N GLY A 6 16.21 20.62 3.31
CA GLY A 6 15.16 20.91 4.29
C GLY A 6 15.61 21.95 5.31
N LYS A 7 14.67 22.44 6.10
CA LYS A 7 14.96 23.35 7.21
C LYS A 7 14.21 22.88 8.45
N LEU A 8 14.92 22.67 9.55
CA LEU A 8 14.36 22.31 10.84
C LEU A 8 14.29 23.54 11.74
N THR A 9 13.08 23.91 12.14
CA THR A 9 12.82 24.95 13.13
C THR A 9 11.91 24.42 14.22
N ASP A 10 12.05 24.95 15.44
CA ASP A 10 11.09 24.69 16.51
C ASP A 10 9.75 25.41 16.27
N SER A 11 8.78 25.22 17.18
CA SER A 11 7.47 25.89 17.10
C SER A 11 7.55 27.41 17.27
N GLY A 12 8.67 27.95 17.77
CA GLY A 12 8.97 29.37 17.85
C GLY A 12 9.71 29.91 16.62
N GLY A 13 9.99 29.07 15.61
CA GLY A 13 10.74 29.45 14.41
C GLY A 13 12.25 29.52 14.60
N VAL A 14 12.78 29.07 15.73
CA VAL A 14 14.23 29.03 16.00
C VAL A 14 14.83 27.84 15.26
N ALA A 15 15.91 28.09 14.54
CA ALA A 15 16.64 27.06 13.80
C ALA A 15 17.25 26.01 14.75
N PHE A 16 17.08 24.74 14.39
CA PHE A 16 17.69 23.64 15.12
C PHE A 16 19.09 23.32 14.58
N GLY A 17 20.12 23.47 15.42
CA GLY A 17 21.47 22.97 15.13
C GLY A 17 21.69 21.58 15.71
N GLY A 18 22.32 20.67 14.96
CA GLY A 18 22.56 19.30 15.41
C GLY A 18 23.20 18.42 14.34
N SER A 19 23.00 17.11 14.46
CA SER A 19 23.48 16.13 13.50
C SER A 19 22.35 15.23 13.02
N LEU A 20 22.43 14.82 11.75
CA LEU A 20 21.54 13.84 11.14
C LEU A 20 22.35 12.57 10.88
N ARG A 21 22.01 11.49 11.59
CA ARG A 21 22.55 10.15 11.30
C ARG A 21 21.64 9.45 10.30
N VAL A 22 22.24 8.94 9.23
CA VAL A 22 21.57 8.14 8.22
C VAL A 22 22.21 6.77 8.18
N THR A 23 21.40 5.72 8.35
CA THR A 23 21.86 4.33 8.27
C THR A 23 21.05 3.61 7.21
N LEU A 24 21.72 2.79 6.40
CA LEU A 24 21.08 1.96 5.39
C LEU A 24 20.62 0.64 6.03
N ASP A 25 19.41 0.16 5.76
CA ASP A 25 18.89 -1.06 6.40
C ASP A 25 19.44 -2.36 5.79
N ALA A 26 19.91 -2.33 4.54
CA ALA A 26 20.53 -3.46 3.84
C ALA A 26 21.52 -2.96 2.79
N PRO A 27 22.56 -3.71 2.39
CA PRO A 27 23.55 -3.21 1.43
C PRO A 27 22.92 -2.74 0.11
N LEU A 28 23.35 -1.57 -0.38
CA LEU A 28 22.85 -0.94 -1.61
C LEU A 28 23.97 -0.91 -2.64
N LEU A 29 23.64 -1.22 -3.89
CA LEU A 29 24.58 -1.13 -5.00
C LEU A 29 24.37 0.20 -5.71
N ASP A 30 25.39 1.05 -5.73
CA ASP A 30 25.38 2.34 -6.44
C ASP A 30 26.45 2.29 -7.54
N GLY A 31 26.01 1.98 -8.77
CA GLY A 31 26.93 1.68 -9.87
C GLY A 31 27.82 0.47 -9.54
N ASP A 32 29.13 0.69 -9.47
CA ASP A 32 30.14 -0.35 -9.19
C ASP A 32 30.54 -0.42 -7.70
N THR A 33 29.90 0.41 -6.85
CA THR A 33 30.24 0.50 -5.42
C THR A 33 29.15 -0.14 -4.56
N MET A 34 29.55 -1.07 -3.68
CA MET A 34 28.65 -1.64 -2.67
C MET A 34 28.70 -0.81 -1.39
N LEU A 35 27.54 -0.28 -1.00
CA LEU A 35 27.35 0.48 0.22
C LEU A 35 26.89 -0.46 1.32
N VAL A 36 27.67 -0.55 2.39
CA VAL A 36 27.37 -1.38 3.56
C VAL A 36 26.48 -0.58 4.53
N PRO A 37 25.62 -1.25 5.34
CA PRO A 37 24.85 -0.69 6.47
C PRO A 37 25.67 -0.04 7.60
N LYS A 38 26.58 0.87 7.26
CA LYS A 38 27.35 1.67 8.20
C LYS A 38 26.68 3.03 8.36
N PRO A 39 26.43 3.48 9.60
CA PRO A 39 25.90 4.81 9.83
C PRO A 39 26.81 5.90 9.24
N ARG A 40 26.19 6.89 8.59
CA ARG A 40 26.84 8.12 8.14
C ARG A 40 26.22 9.29 8.88
N ASP A 41 27.07 10.14 9.43
CA ASP A 41 26.66 11.33 10.17
C ASP A 41 26.84 12.58 9.30
N TYR A 42 25.78 13.37 9.17
CA TYR A 42 25.77 14.66 8.49
C TYR A 42 25.52 15.77 9.50
N GLN A 43 26.13 16.94 9.30
CA GLN A 43 25.89 18.11 10.15
C GLN A 43 24.66 18.87 9.65
N ILE A 44 23.78 19.26 10.57
CA ILE A 44 22.71 20.22 10.31
C ILE A 44 23.30 21.59 10.58
N SER A 45 23.13 22.53 9.64
CA SER A 45 23.73 23.86 9.80
C SER A 45 23.17 24.58 11.02
N THR A 46 23.88 25.59 11.53
CA THR A 46 23.38 26.45 12.61
C THR A 46 22.13 27.24 12.21
N ALA A 47 21.82 27.33 10.91
CA ALA A 47 20.59 27.89 10.37
C ALA A 47 19.45 26.85 10.24
N GLY A 48 19.68 25.61 10.69
CA GLY A 48 18.72 24.51 10.66
C GLY A 48 18.59 23.86 9.29
N GLU A 49 19.50 24.15 8.36
CA GLU A 49 19.44 23.64 7.00
C GLU A 49 20.03 22.23 6.91
N ILE A 50 19.29 21.38 6.22
CA ILE A 50 19.70 20.06 5.76
C ILE A 50 20.02 20.21 4.28
N ASP A 51 21.24 19.86 3.89
CA ASP A 51 21.65 19.67 2.49
C ASP A 51 22.55 18.44 2.43
N ILE A 52 21.94 17.29 2.16
CA ILE A 52 22.66 16.01 2.11
C ILE A 52 22.47 15.37 0.74
N THR A 53 23.46 14.62 0.30
CA THR A 53 23.37 13.84 -0.95
C THR A 53 23.40 12.37 -0.61
N LEU A 54 22.36 11.64 -1.00
CA LEU A 54 22.26 10.19 -0.80
C LEU A 54 22.10 9.48 -2.15
N PRO A 55 22.63 8.26 -2.30
CA PRO A 55 22.25 7.37 -3.38
C PRO A 55 20.74 7.14 -3.38
N GLN A 56 20.15 7.05 -4.57
CA GLN A 56 18.74 6.73 -4.71
C GLN A 56 18.49 5.29 -4.24
N SER A 57 17.42 5.08 -3.47
CA SER A 57 17.10 3.74 -2.94
C SER A 57 15.77 3.19 -3.44
N GLU A 58 14.97 4.00 -4.13
CA GLU A 58 13.69 3.60 -4.73
C GLU A 58 13.82 2.43 -5.71
N THR A 59 14.81 2.46 -6.60
CA THR A 59 15.03 1.40 -7.60
C THR A 59 15.37 0.06 -6.96
N SER A 60 16.06 0.07 -5.82
CA SER A 60 16.46 -1.14 -5.10
C SER A 60 15.48 -1.55 -3.99
N GLN A 61 14.43 -0.75 -3.74
CA GLN A 61 13.47 -0.95 -2.66
C GLN A 61 14.13 -1.10 -1.28
N ILE A 62 15.20 -0.33 -1.05
CA ILE A 62 15.92 -0.31 0.23
C ILE A 62 15.57 0.97 0.98
N THR A 63 15.49 0.87 2.30
CA THR A 63 15.12 1.99 3.17
C THR A 63 16.34 2.53 3.89
N TYR A 64 16.36 3.85 4.06
CA TYR A 64 17.27 4.54 4.95
C TYR A 64 16.55 4.87 6.26
N ARG A 65 17.24 4.66 7.37
CA ARG A 65 16.84 5.08 8.71
C ARG A 65 17.49 6.43 9.03
N PHE A 66 16.67 7.42 9.34
CA PHE A 66 17.04 8.78 9.67
C PHE A 66 16.89 9.02 11.17
N GLU A 67 17.92 9.58 11.80
CA GLU A 67 17.96 9.89 13.22
C GLU A 67 18.50 11.30 13.43
N ILE A 68 17.64 12.23 13.86
CA ILE A 68 18.04 13.61 14.16
C ILE A 68 18.48 13.68 15.62
N ARG A 69 19.71 14.16 15.84
CA ARG A 69 20.34 14.22 17.15
C ARG A 69 20.88 15.60 17.49
N ASP A 70 20.87 15.92 18.78
CA ASP A 70 21.59 17.03 19.38
C ASP A 70 22.72 16.47 20.29
N ASN A 71 23.32 17.35 21.10
CA ASN A 71 24.34 16.97 22.08
C ASN A 71 23.80 16.12 23.25
N ARG A 72 22.47 16.00 23.39
CA ARG A 72 21.80 15.27 24.47
C ARG A 72 21.26 13.92 24.01
N GLY A 73 21.11 13.70 22.70
CA GLY A 73 20.69 12.42 22.13
C GLY A 73 19.76 12.58 20.94
N LEU A 74 18.83 11.64 20.78
CA LEU A 74 17.81 11.66 19.73
C LEU A 74 16.76 12.75 20.04
N VAL A 75 16.50 13.64 19.08
CA VAL A 75 15.59 14.78 19.25
C VAL A 75 14.17 14.45 18.82
N ILE A 76 14.02 13.72 17.71
CA ILE A 76 12.74 13.18 17.25
C ILE A 76 12.86 11.68 17.02
N PRO A 77 11.77 10.90 17.15
CA PRO A 77 11.78 9.48 16.84
C PRO A 77 12.39 9.22 15.46
N ALA A 78 13.27 8.22 15.42
CA ALA A 78 13.86 7.77 14.17
C ALA A 78 12.75 7.32 13.21
N PHE A 79 12.89 7.63 11.94
CA PHE A 79 11.98 7.15 10.90
C PHE A 79 12.75 6.57 9.74
N SER A 80 12.10 5.65 9.04
CA SER A 80 12.68 5.00 7.87
C SER A 80 11.97 5.52 6.61
N ALA A 81 12.72 5.87 5.58
CA ALA A 81 12.19 6.39 4.33
C ALA A 81 12.98 5.89 3.11
N ILE A 82 12.30 5.80 1.97
CA ILE A 82 12.90 5.50 0.68
C ILE A 82 13.33 6.81 0.03
N VAL A 83 14.55 6.85 -0.52
CA VAL A 83 15.05 8.01 -1.25
C VAL A 83 14.65 7.89 -2.73
N PRO A 84 13.83 8.81 -3.26
CA PRO A 84 13.30 8.74 -4.62
C PRO A 84 14.38 8.90 -5.68
N ASN A 85 14.13 8.31 -6.85
CA ASN A 85 14.96 8.43 -8.05
C ASN A 85 14.68 9.74 -8.80
N VAL A 86 14.98 10.86 -8.15
CA VAL A 86 14.86 12.22 -8.69
C VAL A 86 16.13 13.01 -8.36
N ALA A 87 16.39 14.10 -9.09
CA ALA A 87 17.59 14.91 -8.87
C ALA A 87 17.63 15.57 -7.47
N GLY A 88 16.48 15.86 -6.89
CA GLY A 88 16.38 16.27 -5.50
C GLY A 88 14.95 16.25 -4.98
N CYS A 89 14.84 16.18 -3.65
CA CYS A 89 13.57 16.22 -2.94
C CYS A 89 13.70 16.99 -1.62
N ASP A 90 12.56 17.42 -1.07
CA ASP A 90 12.54 18.06 0.24
C ASP A 90 12.54 16.98 1.35
N PHE A 91 13.22 17.26 2.45
CA PHE A 91 13.33 16.38 3.61
C PHE A 91 11.94 16.07 4.20
N TRP A 92 11.02 17.03 4.14
CA TRP A 92 9.63 16.84 4.55
C TRP A 92 8.89 15.79 3.72
N GLN A 93 9.28 15.58 2.46
CA GLN A 93 8.70 14.54 1.59
C GLN A 93 9.19 13.13 1.95
N LEU A 94 10.29 13.04 2.71
CA LEU A 94 10.81 11.77 3.23
C LEU A 94 10.18 11.39 4.57
N LEU A 95 9.37 12.27 5.18
CA LEU A 95 8.67 11.92 6.41
C LEU A 95 7.56 10.91 6.09
N PRO A 96 7.37 9.88 6.94
CA PRO A 96 6.30 8.92 6.75
C PRO A 96 4.96 9.62 6.96
N ILE A 97 4.28 9.94 5.86
CA ILE A 97 2.86 10.31 5.87
C ILE A 97 2.05 9.06 6.21
N GLY A 98 1.89 8.80 7.52
CA GLY A 98 0.84 7.97 8.10
C GLY A 98 0.40 6.76 7.26
N ALA A 99 1.25 5.74 7.14
CA ALA A 99 0.81 4.39 6.85
C ALA A 99 1.65 3.47 7.73
N GLN A 100 0.99 2.84 8.70
CA GLN A 100 1.62 1.77 9.43
C GLN A 100 2.16 0.76 8.42
N THR A 101 3.41 0.37 8.62
CA THR A 101 3.95 -0.74 7.90
C THR A 101 3.16 -1.98 8.30
N ASP A 102 2.21 -2.39 7.46
CA ASP A 102 1.77 -3.78 7.35
C ASP A 102 2.93 -4.64 6.75
N LEU A 103 4.17 -4.28 7.09
CA LEU A 103 5.38 -4.98 6.76
C LEU A 103 5.62 -5.94 7.92
N LEU A 104 5.05 -7.13 7.80
CA LEU A 104 5.61 -8.25 8.53
C LEU A 104 7.12 -8.26 8.26
N PRO A 105 7.97 -8.39 9.31
CA PRO A 105 9.41 -8.51 9.13
C PRO A 105 9.72 -9.52 8.02
N ALA A 106 10.71 -9.25 7.16
CA ALA A 106 10.93 -10.04 5.95
C ALA A 106 11.04 -11.56 6.21
N GLY A 107 11.61 -11.95 7.36
CA GLY A 107 11.64 -13.35 7.81
C GLY A 107 10.25 -13.91 8.14
N LEU A 108 9.43 -13.16 8.88
CA LEU A 108 8.05 -13.54 9.19
C LEU A 108 7.18 -13.58 7.93
N ARG A 109 7.39 -12.64 6.98
CA ARG A 109 6.76 -12.67 5.66
C ARG A 109 7.17 -13.91 4.87
N ARG A 110 8.45 -14.29 4.90
CA ARG A 110 8.94 -15.49 4.20
C ARG A 110 8.38 -16.78 4.80
N ILE A 111 8.26 -16.83 6.13
CA ILE A 111 7.61 -17.95 6.83
C ILE A 111 6.12 -17.99 6.47
N ALA A 112 5.40 -16.87 6.52
CA ALA A 112 3.99 -16.81 6.13
C ALA A 112 3.79 -17.20 4.65
N GLN A 113 4.64 -16.71 3.75
CA GLN A 113 4.61 -17.10 2.34
C GLN A 113 4.90 -18.59 2.15
N LEU A 114 5.88 -19.16 2.87
CA LEU A 114 6.18 -20.59 2.80
C LEU A 114 5.01 -21.44 3.30
N LEU A 115 4.39 -21.04 4.41
CA LEU A 115 3.22 -21.72 4.99
C LEU A 115 2.01 -21.70 4.04
N VAL A 116 1.81 -20.61 3.30
CA VAL A 116 0.69 -20.46 2.34
C VAL A 116 0.99 -21.13 1.00
N SER A 117 2.24 -21.09 0.52
CA SER A 117 2.58 -21.54 -0.83
C SER A 117 2.97 -23.02 -0.95
N ASP A 118 3.45 -23.65 0.12
CA ASP A 118 3.86 -25.04 0.10
C ASP A 118 2.72 -25.99 0.54
N PRO A 119 2.24 -26.88 -0.34
CA PRO A 119 1.23 -27.87 -0.01
C PRO A 119 1.66 -28.85 1.08
N GLY A 120 2.94 -29.03 1.37
CA GLY A 120 3.42 -29.88 2.46
C GLY A 120 3.07 -29.32 3.84
N TYR A 121 3.39 -28.05 4.08
CA TYR A 121 3.16 -27.40 5.38
C TYR A 121 1.69 -27.11 5.66
N ALA A 122 0.92 -26.74 4.63
CA ALA A 122 -0.52 -26.58 4.82
C ALA A 122 -1.22 -27.91 5.18
N ASN A 123 -0.61 -29.08 4.91
CA ASN A 123 -1.22 -30.41 5.10
C ASN A 123 -1.00 -30.88 6.53
N THR A 124 0.18 -30.59 7.07
CA THR A 124 0.52 -30.89 8.46
C THR A 124 -0.19 -29.96 9.43
N LEU A 125 -0.35 -28.68 9.07
CA LEU A 125 -0.98 -27.68 9.94
C LEU A 125 -2.50 -27.56 9.77
N ARG A 126 -3.09 -28.28 8.80
CA ARG A 126 -4.51 -28.15 8.42
C ARG A 126 -4.93 -26.69 8.20
N TRP A 127 -4.03 -25.92 7.59
CA TRP A 127 -4.21 -24.50 7.34
C TRP A 127 -5.08 -24.25 6.11
N PHE A 128 -5.62 -23.04 5.95
CA PHE A 128 -6.47 -22.67 4.81
C PHE A 128 -5.73 -22.82 3.47
N ARG A 129 -6.32 -23.58 2.55
CA ARG A 129 -5.79 -23.88 1.21
C ARG A 129 -6.72 -23.32 0.13
N PRO A 130 -6.42 -22.15 -0.45
CA PRO A 130 -7.23 -21.63 -1.54
C PRO A 130 -7.03 -22.47 -2.81
N GLU A 131 -8.06 -23.21 -3.22
CA GLU A 131 -8.05 -24.02 -4.45
C GLU A 131 -8.80 -23.35 -5.62
N GLY A 132 -9.29 -22.13 -5.40
CA GLY A 132 -9.98 -21.35 -6.43
C GLY A 132 -11.42 -21.80 -6.62
N ASN A 133 -11.90 -21.82 -7.87
CA ASN A 133 -13.30 -22.17 -8.14
C ASN A 133 -13.54 -23.67 -7.90
N TYR A 134 -14.66 -24.00 -7.27
CA TYR A 134 -15.05 -25.40 -7.03
C TYR A 134 -15.12 -26.19 -8.35
N SER A 135 -14.60 -27.42 -8.32
CA SER A 135 -14.67 -28.40 -9.40
C SER A 135 -15.11 -29.77 -8.87
N PRO A 136 -16.11 -30.43 -9.47
CA PRO A 136 -16.59 -31.74 -9.02
C PRO A 136 -15.59 -32.88 -9.28
N ALA A 137 -14.58 -32.66 -10.12
CA ALA A 137 -13.56 -33.65 -10.46
C ALA A 137 -12.41 -33.75 -9.43
N ILE A 138 -12.32 -32.80 -8.51
CA ILE A 138 -11.22 -32.67 -7.55
C ILE A 138 -11.66 -33.23 -6.20
N PHE A 139 -10.72 -33.85 -5.47
CA PHE A 139 -10.92 -34.26 -4.09
C PHE A 139 -10.55 -33.10 -3.17
N TYR A 140 -11.48 -32.70 -2.31
CA TYR A 140 -11.24 -31.69 -1.29
C TYR A 140 -11.09 -32.35 0.07
N SER A 141 -10.12 -31.88 0.84
CA SER A 141 -9.86 -32.29 2.23
C SER A 141 -10.03 -31.11 3.19
N GLU A 142 -10.04 -31.40 4.49
CA GLU A 142 -10.15 -30.38 5.55
C GLU A 142 -9.19 -29.21 5.33
N GLY A 143 -9.71 -27.99 5.38
CA GLY A 143 -8.94 -26.76 5.13
C GLY A 143 -8.98 -26.25 3.68
N SER A 144 -9.55 -27.00 2.74
CA SER A 144 -9.70 -26.56 1.35
C SER A 144 -10.72 -25.42 1.22
N LEU A 145 -10.34 -24.35 0.56
CA LEU A 145 -11.14 -23.14 0.39
C LEU A 145 -11.46 -22.93 -1.07
N VAL A 146 -12.75 -22.91 -1.40
CA VAL A 146 -13.25 -22.80 -2.77
C VAL A 146 -14.25 -21.66 -2.93
N SER A 147 -14.30 -21.08 -4.11
CA SER A 147 -15.38 -20.19 -4.52
C SER A 147 -16.45 -20.96 -5.30
N PHE A 148 -17.72 -20.73 -4.97
CA PHE A 148 -18.86 -21.32 -5.68
C PHE A 148 -20.08 -20.39 -5.60
N GLY A 149 -20.76 -20.15 -6.72
CA GLY A 149 -22.00 -19.35 -6.73
C GLY A 149 -21.85 -17.92 -6.19
N GLY A 150 -20.64 -17.35 -6.21
CA GLY A 150 -20.32 -16.04 -5.64
C GLY A 150 -20.05 -16.03 -4.13
N GLY A 151 -20.17 -17.16 -3.45
CA GLY A 151 -19.76 -17.34 -2.05
C GLY A 151 -18.39 -18.02 -1.94
N SER A 152 -17.77 -17.90 -0.76
CA SER A 152 -16.55 -18.61 -0.39
C SER A 152 -16.87 -19.67 0.66
N TYR A 153 -16.36 -20.88 0.46
CA TYR A 153 -16.66 -22.06 1.27
C TYR A 153 -15.37 -22.75 1.73
N LEU A 154 -15.37 -23.21 2.97
CA LEU A 154 -14.30 -23.98 3.60
C LEU A 154 -14.75 -25.45 3.76
N TYR A 155 -13.91 -26.39 3.35
CA TYR A 155 -14.15 -27.80 3.58
C TYR A 155 -13.80 -28.17 5.02
N VAL A 156 -14.77 -28.70 5.76
CA VAL A 156 -14.65 -28.96 7.22
C VAL A 156 -14.73 -30.43 7.59
N ASN A 157 -15.06 -31.32 6.65
CA ASN A 157 -15.16 -32.75 6.92
C ASN A 157 -13.77 -33.38 7.05
N SER A 158 -13.61 -34.31 7.99
CA SER A 158 -12.37 -35.06 8.20
C SER A 158 -12.06 -36.04 7.06
N ASN A 159 -13.08 -36.52 6.36
CA ASN A 159 -12.93 -37.42 5.22
C ASN A 159 -12.90 -36.64 3.91
N PRO A 160 -11.85 -36.79 3.07
CA PRO A 160 -11.81 -36.16 1.76
C PRO A 160 -12.90 -36.69 0.83
N THR A 161 -13.60 -35.81 0.11
CA THR A 161 -14.64 -36.20 -0.85
C THR A 161 -14.53 -35.43 -2.16
N LYS A 162 -15.04 -36.04 -3.24
CA LYS A 162 -15.21 -35.42 -4.56
C LYS A 162 -16.71 -35.32 -4.89
N GLY A 163 -17.09 -34.37 -5.74
CA GLY A 163 -18.48 -34.20 -6.20
C GLY A 163 -19.46 -33.65 -5.16
N SER A 164 -19.02 -33.33 -3.94
CA SER A 164 -19.84 -32.67 -2.92
C SER A 164 -19.94 -31.18 -3.25
N THR A 165 -21.12 -30.70 -3.66
CA THR A 165 -21.30 -29.31 -4.10
C THR A 165 -21.35 -28.37 -2.88
N PRO A 166 -20.60 -27.26 -2.87
CA PRO A 166 -20.68 -26.27 -1.80
C PRO A 166 -22.08 -25.64 -1.72
N GLY A 167 -22.60 -25.47 -0.50
CA GLY A 167 -23.93 -24.89 -0.25
C GLY A 167 -25.10 -25.88 -0.23
N SER A 168 -24.96 -27.11 -0.75
CA SER A 168 -26.01 -28.13 -0.64
C SER A 168 -25.97 -28.92 0.66
N ASN A 169 -24.81 -28.98 1.33
CA ASN A 169 -24.64 -29.73 2.58
C ASN A 169 -23.62 -29.05 3.51
N SER A 170 -24.08 -28.62 4.69
CA SER A 170 -23.27 -27.95 5.71
C SER A 170 -22.30 -28.88 6.45
N VAL A 171 -22.41 -30.20 6.27
CA VAL A 171 -21.51 -31.20 6.86
C VAL A 171 -20.16 -31.24 6.15
N PHE A 172 -20.12 -30.92 4.85
CA PHE A 172 -18.89 -30.91 4.06
C PHE A 172 -18.30 -29.50 3.94
N TRP A 173 -19.16 -28.49 3.81
CA TRP A 173 -18.76 -27.13 3.49
C TRP A 173 -19.34 -26.12 4.47
N GLN A 174 -18.47 -25.32 5.08
CA GLN A 174 -18.82 -24.17 5.88
C GLN A 174 -18.75 -22.90 5.02
N LEU A 175 -19.82 -22.11 5.00
CA LEU A 175 -19.82 -20.81 4.36
C LEU A 175 -18.99 -19.82 5.20
N ILE A 176 -17.99 -19.21 4.58
CA ILE A 176 -17.12 -18.20 5.23
C ILE A 176 -17.39 -16.79 4.72
N ALA A 177 -17.89 -16.66 3.49
CA ALA A 177 -18.31 -15.40 2.93
C ALA A 177 -19.50 -15.61 1.99
N ALA A 178 -20.63 -14.96 2.28
CA ALA A 178 -21.78 -14.95 1.39
C ALA A 178 -21.53 -14.00 0.20
N ARG A 179 -22.15 -14.30 -0.94
CA ARG A 179 -22.24 -13.33 -2.04
C ARG A 179 -22.92 -12.06 -1.54
N GLY A 180 -22.46 -10.89 -2.02
CA GLY A 180 -23.18 -9.65 -1.81
C GLY A 180 -24.59 -9.73 -2.40
N GLU A 181 -25.53 -8.98 -1.81
CA GLU A 181 -26.85 -8.82 -2.40
C GLU A 181 -26.73 -8.22 -3.80
N ALA A 182 -27.63 -8.61 -4.70
CA ALA A 182 -27.70 -7.98 -6.01
C ALA A 182 -28.01 -6.49 -5.80
N GLY A 183 -27.21 -5.60 -6.40
CA GLY A 183 -27.51 -4.18 -6.37
C GLY A 183 -28.92 -3.93 -6.91
N ALA A 184 -29.62 -2.95 -6.35
CA ALA A 184 -30.93 -2.56 -6.83
C ALA A 184 -30.86 -2.35 -8.35
N SER A 185 -31.74 -3.01 -9.10
CA SER A 185 -31.83 -2.80 -10.55
C SER A 185 -32.03 -1.30 -10.78
N GLY A 186 -31.09 -0.67 -11.48
CA GLY A 186 -31.20 0.75 -11.81
C GLY A 186 -32.57 1.00 -12.43
N SER A 187 -33.28 2.02 -11.95
CA SER A 187 -34.55 2.42 -12.55
C SER A 187 -34.28 2.68 -14.03
N THR A 188 -34.86 1.85 -14.90
CA THR A 188 -34.88 2.15 -16.31
C THR A 188 -35.60 3.49 -16.45
N SER A 189 -34.85 4.52 -16.87
CA SER A 189 -35.46 5.79 -17.23
C SER A 189 -36.56 5.51 -18.25
N PRO A 190 -37.77 6.09 -18.12
CA PRO A 190 -38.84 5.81 -19.04
C PRO A 190 -38.38 6.14 -20.46
N THR A 191 -38.47 5.16 -21.35
CA THR A 191 -38.22 5.31 -22.79
C THR A 191 -38.94 6.57 -23.29
N PRO A 192 -38.23 7.56 -23.87
CA PRO A 192 -38.92 8.72 -24.42
C PRO A 192 -39.79 8.25 -25.60
N ALA A 193 -41.08 8.54 -25.52
CA ALA A 193 -42.02 8.32 -26.62
C ALA A 193 -41.53 9.09 -27.87
N PRO A 194 -41.53 8.49 -29.06
CA PRO A 194 -41.10 9.19 -30.26
C PRO A 194 -42.20 10.16 -30.68
N THR A 195 -41.99 11.45 -30.47
CA THR A 195 -42.68 12.49 -31.24
C THR A 195 -41.66 13.50 -31.76
N PRO A 196 -41.71 13.85 -33.07
CA PRO A 196 -40.70 14.68 -33.69
C PRO A 196 -41.01 16.15 -33.42
N ASN A 197 -39.95 16.94 -33.28
CA ASN A 197 -39.92 18.40 -33.26
C ASN A 197 -40.16 19.06 -31.90
N PHE A 198 -39.06 19.37 -31.20
CA PHE A 198 -39.05 20.50 -30.27
C PHE A 198 -37.77 21.31 -30.46
N TRP A 199 -37.96 22.56 -30.89
CA TRP A 199 -36.91 23.50 -31.26
C TRP A 199 -36.12 23.99 -30.05
N LEU A 200 -34.81 24.08 -30.23
CA LEU A 200 -33.82 24.53 -29.24
C LEU A 200 -33.90 26.06 -29.06
N TYR A 201 -34.56 26.53 -28.00
CA TYR A 201 -34.49 27.95 -27.58
C TYR A 201 -34.46 28.09 -26.05
N SER A 202 -33.26 28.10 -25.47
CA SER A 202 -32.89 29.13 -24.48
C SER A 202 -31.37 29.12 -24.29
N VAL A 203 -30.70 29.99 -25.03
CA VAL A 203 -29.39 30.54 -24.65
C VAL A 203 -29.57 31.43 -23.42
N ASN A 204 -28.53 31.40 -22.56
CA ASN A 204 -28.29 32.15 -21.32
C ASN A 204 -28.70 31.44 -20.02
N THR A 205 -27.82 31.21 -19.05
CA THR A 205 -26.47 31.75 -18.81
C THR A 205 -25.85 30.95 -17.67
N LYS A 206 -24.52 30.88 -17.61
CA LYS A 206 -23.67 30.18 -16.63
C LYS A 206 -23.36 28.73 -17.01
N LEU A 207 -22.36 28.58 -17.86
CA LEU A 207 -21.18 27.72 -17.66
C LEU A 207 -20.45 27.65 -19.01
N ARG A 208 -19.47 28.54 -19.19
CA ARG A 208 -18.41 28.32 -20.17
C ARG A 208 -17.14 28.05 -19.39
N PHE A 209 -16.60 26.85 -19.54
CA PHE A 209 -15.23 26.56 -19.16
C PHE A 209 -14.35 27.08 -20.29
N ASN A 210 -13.49 28.06 -19.99
CA ASN A 210 -12.38 28.38 -20.87
C ASN A 210 -11.09 28.28 -20.04
N GLY A 211 -10.17 27.44 -20.52
CA GLY A 211 -8.91 27.18 -19.84
C GLY A 211 -8.00 28.41 -19.92
N SER A 212 -7.84 29.11 -18.80
CA SER A 212 -6.60 29.80 -18.39
C SER A 212 -6.84 30.52 -17.06
N SER A 213 -6.14 30.05 -16.02
CA SER A 213 -5.59 30.74 -14.84
C SER A 213 -6.38 31.86 -14.12
N GLN A 214 -6.57 31.62 -12.82
CA GLN A 214 -6.90 32.50 -11.68
C GLN A 214 -8.40 32.60 -11.30
N PRO A 215 -8.82 32.08 -10.12
CA PRO A 215 -10.14 32.37 -9.56
C PRO A 215 -10.15 33.77 -8.92
N VAL A 216 -11.04 34.64 -9.38
CA VAL A 216 -11.35 35.93 -8.74
C VAL A 216 -12.60 35.74 -7.88
N PHE A 217 -12.49 36.07 -6.59
CA PHE A 217 -13.65 36.18 -5.69
C PHE A 217 -14.45 37.45 -6.01
N ILE A 218 -15.77 37.33 -6.07
CA ILE A 218 -16.69 38.47 -6.09
C ILE A 218 -17.56 38.36 -4.83
N VAL A 219 -17.61 39.48 -4.10
CA VAL A 219 -18.17 39.78 -2.77
C VAL A 219 -19.35 38.92 -2.32
#